data_AF-A0A9D7X6C3-F1
#
_entry.id   AF-A0A9D7X6C3-F1
#
_cell.length_a   1.000
_cell.length_b   1.000
_cell.length_c   1.000
_cell.angle_alpha   90.00
_cell.angle_beta   90.00
_cell.angle_gamma   90.00
#
_symmetry.space_group_name_H-M   'P 1'
#
loop_
_entity.id
_entity.type
_entity.pdbx_description
1 polymer ?
#
loop_
_entity_poly.entity_id
_entity_poly.type
_entity_poly.pdbx_seq_one_letter_code
_entity_poly.pdbx_strand_id
1 'polypeptide(L)'
;ADAMHFTCAFDMRVPVESREKVHELLILINEKLWLGHFGIWDDEGLPMYRHALPLRGTLGPSLGQMEDMVETAISECERFYPAFQYTIWGGKSAADSVMAAMVDTVGEA
;
A
#
# COMPACT_ATOMS: atom_id res chain seq x y z
N ALA A 1 20.27 -4.24 13.94
CA ALA A 1 20.63 -4.05 12.54
C ALA A 1 19.98 -2.76 12.12
N ASP A 2 20.74 -1.81 11.57
CA ASP A 2 20.22 -0.49 11.27
C ASP A 2 19.46 -0.53 9.95
N ALA A 3 18.29 0.09 9.93
CA ALA A 3 17.42 0.16 8.76
C ALA A 3 16.63 1.47 8.79
N MET A 4 16.40 2.03 7.61
CA MET A 4 15.43 3.10 7.42
C MET A 4 14.07 2.48 7.17
N HIS A 5 13.06 2.91 7.93
CA HIS A 5 11.67 2.50 7.72
C HIS A 5 10.89 3.69 7.18
N PHE A 6 10.21 3.49 6.07
CA PHE A 6 9.30 4.45 5.48
C PHE A 6 7.87 3.88 5.50
N THR A 7 6.91 4.73 5.83
CA THR A 7 5.49 4.38 5.83
C THR A 7 4.68 5.49 5.18
N CYS A 8 3.76 5.10 4.29
CA CYS A 8 2.75 5.99 3.72
C CYS A 8 1.38 5.43 4.08
N ALA A 9 0.62 6.16 4.90
CA ALA A 9 -0.70 5.74 5.35
C ALA A 9 -1.78 6.44 4.54
N PHE A 10 -2.88 5.73 4.25
CA PHE A 10 -4.06 6.39 3.72
C PHE A 10 -4.83 7.12 4.81
N ASP A 11 -5.47 8.21 4.44
CA ASP A 11 -6.46 8.89 5.29
C ASP A 11 -7.83 8.19 5.19
N MET A 12 -7.86 6.91 5.57
CA MET A 12 -9.09 6.10 5.67
C MET A 12 -8.94 5.02 6.74
N ARG A 13 -10.07 4.63 7.34
CA ARG A 13 -10.12 3.57 8.36
C ARG A 13 -10.83 2.34 7.83
N VAL A 14 -10.30 1.18 8.18
CA VAL A 14 -10.90 -0.13 7.93
C VAL A 14 -11.89 -0.45 9.05
N PRO A 15 -13.21 -0.48 8.76
CA PRO A 15 -14.22 -0.95 9.72
C PRO A 15 -13.99 -2.41 10.08
N VAL A 16 -14.41 -2.81 11.29
CA VAL A 16 -14.19 -4.17 11.82
C VAL A 16 -14.81 -5.22 10.89
N GLU A 17 -16.00 -4.94 10.38
CA GLU A 17 -16.76 -5.79 9.45
C GLU A 17 -16.08 -5.98 8.09
N SER A 18 -15.16 -5.09 7.70
CA SER A 18 -14.44 -5.15 6.43
C SER A 18 -13.04 -5.75 6.57
N ARG A 19 -12.56 -6.01 7.79
CA ARG A 19 -11.18 -6.48 8.05
C ARG A 19 -10.83 -7.76 7.30
N GLU A 20 -11.73 -8.74 7.27
CA GLU A 20 -11.50 -10.01 6.58
C GLU A 20 -11.26 -9.80 5.07
N LYS A 21 -12.12 -8.99 4.44
CA LYS A 21 -11.98 -8.63 3.02
C LYS A 21 -10.71 -7.83 2.76
N VAL A 22 -10.36 -6.91 3.67
CA VAL A 22 -9.12 -6.13 3.52
C VAL A 22 -7.90 -7.02 3.69
N HIS A 23 -7.90 -8.00 4.61
CA HIS A 23 -6.79 -8.96 4.69
C HIS A 23 -6.62 -9.78 3.41
N GLU A 24 -7.71 -10.21 2.79
CA GLU A 24 -7.66 -10.85 1.47
C GLU A 24 -7.11 -9.90 0.40
N LEU A 25 -7.55 -8.64 0.41
CA LEU A 25 -7.03 -7.60 -0.48
C LEU A 25 -5.52 -7.42 -0.31
N LEU A 26 -5.03 -7.35 0.93
CA LEU A 26 -3.60 -7.21 1.23
C LEU A 26 -2.78 -8.34 0.62
N ILE A 27 -3.26 -9.58 0.65
CA ILE A 27 -2.58 -10.72 0.02
C ILE A 27 -2.46 -10.48 -1.48
N LEU A 28 -3.58 -10.16 -2.16
CA LEU A 28 -3.62 -10.00 -3.61
C LEU A 28 -2.80 -8.80 -4.12
N ILE A 29 -2.80 -7.68 -3.40
CA ILE A 29 -2.01 -6.51 -3.81
C ILE A 29 -0.53 -6.72 -3.52
N ASN A 30 -0.16 -7.36 -2.40
CA ASN A 30 1.24 -7.59 -2.04
C ASN A 30 1.94 -8.55 -3.00
N GLU A 31 1.22 -9.51 -3.60
CA GLU A 31 1.76 -10.35 -4.69
C GLU A 31 2.14 -9.56 -5.95
N LYS A 32 1.67 -8.31 -6.08
CA LYS A 32 1.89 -7.44 -7.24
C LYS A 32 2.89 -6.32 -6.97
N LEU A 33 3.41 -6.24 -5.74
CA LEU A 33 4.45 -5.30 -5.37
C LEU A 33 5.81 -5.91 -5.64
N TRP A 34 6.70 -5.09 -6.17
CA TRP A 34 8.13 -5.43 -6.20
C TRP A 34 8.78 -5.06 -4.85
N LEU A 35 8.54 -3.85 -4.37
CA LEU A 35 9.18 -3.33 -3.16
C LEU A 35 8.14 -2.98 -2.10
N GLY A 36 8.48 -3.26 -0.84
CA GLY A 36 7.62 -3.00 0.31
C GLY A 36 6.39 -3.92 0.37
N HIS A 37 5.45 -3.55 1.23
CA HIS A 37 4.16 -4.23 1.38
C HIS A 37 3.11 -3.28 1.96
N PHE A 38 1.84 -3.56 1.70
CA PHE A 38 0.73 -3.00 2.44
C PHE A 38 0.42 -3.81 3.70
N GLY A 39 -0.01 -3.10 4.73
CA GLY A 39 -0.56 -3.66 5.97
C GLY A 39 -1.61 -2.72 6.57
N ILE A 40 -2.14 -3.10 7.74
CA ILE A 40 -3.01 -2.24 8.55
C ILE A 40 -2.25 -1.87 9.82
N TRP A 41 -2.35 -0.62 10.24
CA TRP A 41 -1.99 -0.23 11.61
C TRP A 41 -3.14 -0.59 12.54
N ASP A 42 -2.96 -1.62 13.36
CA ASP A 42 -4.00 -2.21 14.21
C ASP A 42 -4.70 -1.21 15.15
N ASP A 43 -3.95 -0.27 15.73
CA ASP A 43 -4.50 0.69 16.71
C ASP A 43 -5.49 1.68 16.07
N GLU A 44 -5.20 2.13 14.84
CA GLU A 44 -5.99 3.16 14.16
C GLU A 44 -6.84 2.62 12.99
N GLY A 45 -6.62 1.35 12.60
CA GLY A 45 -7.26 0.72 11.45
C GLY A 45 -6.87 1.32 10.11
N LEU A 46 -5.71 1.98 10.01
CA LEU A 46 -5.26 2.65 8.79
C LEU A 46 -4.51 1.68 7.88
N PRO A 47 -4.93 1.49 6.61
CA PRO A 47 -4.08 0.80 5.65
C PRO A 47 -2.87 1.67 5.31
N MET A 48 -1.71 1.04 5.19
CA MET A 48 -0.44 1.73 4.93
C MET A 48 0.51 0.88 4.10
N TYR A 49 1.23 1.54 3.19
CA TYR A 49 2.43 1.01 2.56
C TYR A 49 3.62 1.12 3.51
N ARG A 50 4.47 0.09 3.55
CA ARG A 50 5.65 0.00 4.41
C ARG A 50 6.85 -0.50 3.61
N HIS A 51 7.98 0.16 3.76
CA HIS A 51 9.24 -0.23 3.12
C HIS A 51 10.39 -0.09 4.12
N ALA A 52 11.16 -1.17 4.30
CA ALA A 52 12.40 -1.17 5.08
C ALA A 52 13.62 -1.24 4.15
N LEU A 53 14.56 -0.32 4.33
CA LEU A 53 15.85 -0.32 3.65
C LEU A 53 16.96 -0.68 4.67
N PRO A 54 17.53 -1.90 4.60
CA PRO A 54 18.65 -2.28 5.46
C PRO A 54 19.89 -1.44 5.17
N LEU A 55 20.56 -0.96 6.22
CA LEU A 55 21.73 -0.05 6.13
C LEU A 55 23.03 -0.72 6.55
N ARG A 56 23.04 -2.05 6.74
CA ARG A 56 24.26 -2.75 7.14
C ARG A 56 25.35 -2.56 6.09
N GLY A 57 26.48 -2.00 6.50
CA GLY A 57 27.63 -1.76 5.63
C GLY A 57 27.55 -0.45 4.83
N THR A 58 26.54 0.38 5.05
CA THR A 58 26.46 1.74 4.51
C THR A 58 26.76 2.77 5.60
N LEU A 59 27.06 4.01 5.20
CA LEU A 59 27.18 5.16 6.11
C LEU A 59 25.80 5.79 6.45
N GLY A 60 24.72 5.19 5.96
CA GLY A 60 23.37 5.77 5.91
C GLY A 60 22.73 5.56 4.52
N PRO A 61 21.44 5.89 4.35
CA PRO A 61 20.80 5.87 3.05
C PRO A 61 21.34 7.00 2.16
N SER A 62 21.55 6.74 0.88
CA SER A 62 21.82 7.80 -0.10
C SER A 62 20.56 8.61 -0.39
N LEU A 63 20.72 9.82 -0.97
CA LEU A 63 19.58 10.63 -1.41
C LEU A 63 18.70 9.87 -2.40
N GLY A 64 19.31 9.26 -3.43
CA GLY A 64 18.56 8.48 -4.44
C GLY A 64 17.80 7.30 -3.83
N GLN A 65 18.36 6.61 -2.83
CA GLN A 65 17.64 5.54 -2.12
C GLN A 65 16.40 6.07 -1.40
N MET A 66 16.47 7.27 -0.80
CA MET A 66 15.33 7.89 -0.14
C MET A 66 14.28 8.36 -1.16
N GLU A 67 14.72 8.93 -2.28
CA GLU A 67 13.84 9.34 -3.39
C GLU A 67 13.09 8.13 -3.97
N ASP A 68 13.81 7.05 -4.30
CA ASP A 68 13.22 5.80 -4.81
C ASP A 68 12.19 5.22 -3.83
N MET A 69 12.48 5.25 -2.52
CA MET A 69 11.55 4.78 -1.48
C MET A 69 10.26 5.62 -1.45
N VAL A 70 10.36 6.94 -1.55
CA VAL A 70 9.22 7.85 -1.53
C VAL A 70 8.40 7.73 -2.82
N GLU A 71 9.05 7.73 -3.97
CA GLU A 71 8.39 7.61 -5.28
C GLU A 71 7.64 6.27 -5.39
N THR A 72 8.30 5.17 -5.00
CA THR A 72 7.67 3.85 -4.98
C THR A 72 6.44 3.84 -4.05
N ALA A 73 6.57 4.38 -2.84
CA ALA A 73 5.47 4.38 -1.88
C ALA A 73 4.27 5.18 -2.39
N ILE A 74 4.50 6.36 -2.96
CA ILE A 74 3.43 7.21 -3.51
C ILE A 74 2.78 6.50 -4.70
N SER A 75 3.56 6.00 -5.65
CA SER A 75 3.04 5.32 -6.84
C SER A 75 2.18 4.11 -6.50
N GLU A 76 2.64 3.25 -5.59
CA GLU A 76 1.86 2.07 -5.18
C GLU A 76 0.63 2.47 -4.36
N CYS A 77 0.73 3.50 -3.51
CA CYS A 77 -0.42 4.05 -2.80
C CYS A 77 -1.49 4.57 -3.77
N GLU A 78 -1.13 5.37 -4.76
CA GLU A 78 -2.06 5.90 -5.77
C GLU A 78 -2.69 4.77 -6.60
N ARG A 79 -1.86 3.81 -7.04
CA ARG A 79 -2.29 2.65 -7.83
C ARG A 79 -3.33 1.80 -7.10
N PHE A 80 -3.15 1.56 -5.80
CA PHE A 80 -4.02 0.66 -5.04
C PHE A 80 -5.09 1.37 -4.20
N TYR A 81 -5.06 2.70 -4.10
CA TYR A 81 -6.08 3.47 -3.39
C TYR A 81 -7.51 3.10 -3.82
N PRO A 82 -7.85 2.98 -5.12
CA PRO A 82 -9.20 2.58 -5.53
C PRO A 82 -9.60 1.18 -5.05
N ALA A 83 -8.66 0.24 -4.95
CA ALA A 83 -8.96 -1.12 -4.49
C ALA A 83 -9.38 -1.13 -3.01
N PHE A 84 -8.71 -0.32 -2.18
CA PHE A 84 -9.13 -0.12 -0.79
C PHE A 84 -10.50 0.57 -0.71
N GLN A 85 -10.75 1.61 -1.52
CA GLN A 85 -12.06 2.26 -1.56
C GLN A 85 -13.19 1.29 -1.95
N TYR A 86 -12.98 0.47 -2.98
CA TYR A 86 -13.98 -0.51 -3.43
C TYR A 86 -14.23 -1.63 -2.42
N THR A 87 -13.19 -2.05 -1.71
CA THR A 87 -13.32 -3.09 -0.68
C THR A 87 -14.01 -2.55 0.57
N ILE A 88 -13.62 -1.36 1.04
CA ILE A 88 -14.09 -0.77 2.29
C ILE A 88 -15.47 -0.12 2.13
N TRP A 89 -15.69 0.65 1.07
CA TRP A 89 -16.92 1.42 0.87
C TRP A 89 -17.83 0.84 -0.22
N GLY A 90 -17.25 0.25 -1.27
CA GLY A 90 -18.01 -0.34 -2.37
C GLY A 90 -18.53 -1.76 -2.08
N GLY A 91 -18.08 -2.40 -1.01
CA GLY A 91 -18.47 -3.76 -0.60
C GLY A 91 -18.04 -4.88 -1.56
N LYS A 92 -17.25 -4.57 -2.61
CA LYS A 92 -16.76 -5.53 -3.60
C LYS A 92 -15.88 -6.60 -2.95
N SER A 93 -15.73 -7.74 -3.64
CA SER A 93 -14.72 -8.73 -3.26
C SER A 93 -13.30 -8.15 -3.42
N ALA A 94 -12.32 -8.73 -2.75
CA ALA A 94 -10.92 -8.32 -2.89
C ALA A 94 -10.46 -8.45 -4.35
N ALA A 95 -10.76 -9.58 -5.00
CA ALA A 95 -10.43 -9.83 -6.40
C ALA A 95 -11.07 -8.80 -7.35
N ASP A 96 -12.36 -8.52 -7.21
CA ASP A 96 -13.06 -7.53 -8.04
C ASP A 96 -12.52 -6.11 -7.80
N SER A 97 -12.12 -5.79 -6.58
CA SER A 97 -11.54 -4.49 -6.22
C SER A 97 -10.17 -4.29 -6.86
N VAL A 98 -9.32 -5.32 -6.85
CA VAL A 98 -8.02 -5.30 -7.53
C VAL A 98 -8.21 -5.18 -9.04
N MET A 99 -9.11 -5.96 -9.64
CA MET A 99 -9.40 -5.86 -11.08
C MET A 99 -9.91 -4.46 -11.44
N ALA A 100 -10.85 -3.91 -10.68
CA ALA A 100 -11.41 -2.59 -10.93
C ALA A 100 -10.38 -1.46 -10.78
N ALA A 101 -9.43 -1.58 -9.85
CA ALA A 101 -8.32 -0.64 -9.71
C ALA A 101 -7.26 -0.75 -10.82
N MET A 102 -7.23 -1.88 -11.54
CA MET A 102 -6.31 -2.13 -12.66
C MET A 102 -6.91 -1.83 -14.02
N VAL A 103 -8.19 -1.44 -14.09
CA VAL A 103 -8.74 -0.86 -15.30
C VAL A 103 -8.13 0.52 -15.43
N ASP A 104 -7.23 0.69 -16.41
CA ASP A 104 -6.71 2.01 -16.76
C ASP A 104 -7.90 2.96 -16.88
N THR A 105 -7.94 3.99 -16.02
CA THR A 105 -8.77 5.15 -16.32
C THR A 105 -8.17 5.75 -17.58
N VAL A 106 -8.70 5.37 -18.74
CA VAL A 106 -8.54 6.16 -19.96
C VAL A 106 -9.09 7.54 -19.57
N GLY A 107 -8.18 8.45 -19.25
CA GLY A 107 -8.53 9.78 -18.80
C GLY A 107 -9.27 10.49 -19.92
N GLU A 108 -10.58 10.59 -19.82
CA GLU A 108 -11.31 11.62 -20.52
C GLU A 108 -11.45 12.79 -19.54
N ALA A 109 -10.64 13.82 -19.79
CA ALA A 109 -10.75 15.14 -19.18
C ALA A 109 -11.90 15.93 -19.79
#